data_AF-A0A5C5TUK4-F1
#
_entry.id   AF-A0A5C5TUK4-F1
#
_cell.length_a   1.000
_cell.length_b   1.000
_cell.length_c   1.000
_cell.angle_alpha   90.00
_cell.angle_beta   90.00
_cell.angle_gamma   90.00
#
_symmetry.space_group_name_H-M   'P 1'
#
loop_
_entity.id
_entity.type
_entity.pdbx_description
1 polymer ?
#
loop_
_entity_poly.entity_id
_entity_poly.type
_entity_poly.pdbx_seq_one_letter_code
_entity_poly.pdbx_strand_id
1 'polypeptide(L)'
;MQRPVRTRAALRGAAMAALLLVAGCDVLTDAATRLAFEIEAAARSLERDGDRVTLRHEVPSRPGECEGPYTVQLDKVGALVFWCRDAEGNVLASPGTSHHRRFVRTPETYYLHKQAGEPLVIELERRAGEVVIVDVQ
;
A
#
# COMPACT_ATOMS: atom_id res chain seq x y z
N MET A 1 9.05 -22.75 57.17
CA MET A 1 8.04 -23.14 56.17
C MET A 1 7.18 -21.90 55.89
N GLN A 2 6.96 -21.34 54.70
CA GLN A 2 7.18 -21.72 53.29
C GLN A 2 7.54 -20.43 52.51
N ARG A 3 8.35 -20.53 51.45
CA ARG A 3 8.67 -19.44 50.51
C ARG A 3 7.61 -19.41 49.38
N PRO A 4 7.06 -18.24 48.99
CA PRO A 4 6.25 -18.18 47.78
C PRO A 4 7.17 -18.18 46.54
N VAL A 5 6.92 -19.15 45.66
CA VAL A 5 7.57 -19.29 44.36
C VAL A 5 7.06 -18.17 43.45
N ARG A 6 7.95 -17.22 43.08
CA ARG A 6 7.65 -16.23 42.04
C ARG A 6 7.61 -16.95 40.68
N THR A 7 6.40 -17.10 40.14
CA THR A 7 6.10 -17.61 38.80
C THR A 7 6.75 -16.71 37.73
N ARG A 8 7.93 -17.10 37.25
CA ARG A 8 8.61 -16.50 36.09
C ARG A 8 7.90 -16.74 34.74
N ALA A 9 6.75 -17.42 34.74
CA ALA A 9 6.06 -17.86 33.54
C ALA A 9 5.23 -16.75 32.84
N ALA A 10 4.81 -15.70 33.55
CA ALA A 10 3.90 -14.70 33.01
C ALA A 10 4.56 -13.74 31.98
N LEU A 11 5.88 -13.52 32.07
CA LEU A 11 6.56 -12.56 31.17
C LEU A 11 6.84 -13.09 29.76
N ARG A 12 6.86 -14.41 29.54
CA ARG A 12 7.18 -14.99 28.22
C ARG A 12 5.98 -15.03 27.27
N GLY A 13 4.76 -15.09 27.78
CA GLY A 13 3.54 -15.10 26.95
C GLY A 13 3.15 -13.73 26.40
N ALA A 14 3.36 -12.66 27.17
CA ALA A 14 2.98 -11.30 26.77
C ALA A 14 3.81 -10.77 25.58
N ALA A 15 5.10 -11.12 25.51
CA ALA A 15 5.96 -10.70 24.41
C ALA A 15 5.58 -11.33 23.06
N MET A 16 5.06 -12.56 23.06
CA MET A 16 4.67 -13.28 21.85
C MET A 16 3.30 -12.83 21.32
N ALA A 17 2.37 -12.45 22.22
CA ALA A 17 1.10 -11.84 21.84
C ALA A 17 1.27 -10.40 21.30
N ALA A 18 2.20 -9.63 21.86
CA ALA A 18 2.53 -8.30 21.35
C ALA A 18 3.15 -8.33 19.94
N LEU A 19 3.96 -9.35 19.61
CA LEU A 19 4.52 -9.51 18.26
C LEU A 19 3.45 -9.82 17.20
N LEU A 20 2.38 -10.52 17.56
CA LEU A 20 1.27 -10.83 16.63
C LEU A 20 0.39 -9.61 16.33
N LEU A 21 0.31 -8.65 17.26
CA LEU A 21 -0.49 -7.42 17.10
C LEU A 21 0.14 -6.43 16.11
N VAL A 22 1.47 -6.40 15.98
CA VAL A 22 2.17 -5.49 15.06
C VAL A 22 2.06 -5.95 13.60
N ALA A 23 1.95 -7.27 13.36
CA ALA A 23 1.71 -7.82 12.03
C ALA A 23 0.23 -7.76 11.59
N GLY A 24 -0.70 -7.44 12.51
CA GLY A 24 -2.14 -7.42 12.26
C GLY A 24 -2.68 -6.11 11.68
N CYS A 25 -1.89 -5.03 11.66
CA CYS A 25 -2.34 -3.74 11.14
C CYS A 25 -2.53 -3.74 9.62
N ASP A 26 -1.94 -4.69 8.89
CA ASP A 26 -2.13 -4.79 7.44
C ASP A 26 -3.55 -5.25 7.07
N VAL A 27 -4.32 -5.83 8.00
CA VAL A 27 -5.66 -6.43 7.76
C VAL A 27 -6.75 -5.41 7.46
N LEU A 28 -6.57 -4.14 7.84
CA LEU A 28 -7.60 -3.10 7.77
C LEU A 28 -7.26 -1.91 6.85
N THR A 29 -6.25 -2.05 5.99
CA THR A 29 -5.89 -0.97 5.06
C THR A 29 -6.77 -0.99 3.81
N ASP A 30 -7.26 0.18 3.41
CA ASP A 30 -7.96 0.37 2.15
C ASP A 30 -7.01 0.26 0.94
N ALA A 31 -7.58 0.16 -0.27
CA ALA A 31 -6.82 -0.02 -1.52
C ALA A 31 -5.75 1.08 -1.75
N ALA A 32 -6.06 2.35 -1.45
CA ALA A 32 -5.12 3.45 -1.65
C ALA A 32 -3.96 3.37 -0.65
N THR A 33 -4.26 3.10 0.62
CA THR A 33 -3.25 2.92 1.66
C THR A 33 -2.35 1.73 1.36
N ARG A 34 -2.91 0.61 0.89
CA ARG A 34 -2.14 -0.58 0.54
C ARG A 34 -1.18 -0.34 -0.62
N LEU A 35 -1.68 0.24 -1.72
CA LEU A 35 -0.82 0.61 -2.85
C LEU A 35 0.29 1.57 -2.41
N ALA A 36 0.01 2.52 -1.51
CA ALA A 36 1.05 3.42 -1.01
C ALA A 36 2.16 2.70 -0.23
N PHE A 37 1.85 1.64 0.52
CA PHE A 37 2.86 0.80 1.18
C PHE A 37 3.65 -0.06 0.19
N GLU A 38 2.99 -0.56 -0.86
CA GLU A 38 3.69 -1.29 -1.92
C GLU A 38 4.66 -0.38 -2.69
N ILE A 39 4.27 0.86 -2.99
CA ILE A 39 5.15 1.88 -3.57
C ILE A 39 6.33 2.19 -2.63
N GLU A 40 6.09 2.32 -1.33
CA GLU A 40 7.18 2.50 -0.35
C GLU A 40 8.15 1.31 -0.39
N ALA A 41 7.65 0.08 -0.35
CA ALA A 41 8.48 -1.11 -0.38
C ALA A 41 9.32 -1.21 -1.67
N ALA A 42 8.72 -0.87 -2.82
CA ALA A 42 9.40 -0.81 -4.11
C ALA A 42 10.45 0.33 -4.18
N ALA A 43 10.15 1.50 -3.62
CA ALA A 43 11.12 2.60 -3.54
C ALA A 43 12.33 2.21 -2.68
N ARG A 44 12.10 1.54 -1.53
CA ARG A 44 13.16 1.03 -0.65
C ARG A 44 13.98 -0.10 -1.27
N SER A 45 13.43 -0.86 -2.22
CA SER A 45 14.23 -1.88 -2.94
C SER A 45 15.20 -1.23 -3.92
N LEU A 46 14.77 -0.17 -4.61
CA LEU A 46 15.65 0.65 -5.46
C LEU A 46 16.76 1.36 -4.67
N GLU A 47 16.54 1.68 -3.40
CA GLU A 47 17.59 2.27 -2.54
C GLU A 47 18.74 1.32 -2.24
N ARG A 48 18.47 0.01 -2.26
CA ARG A 48 19.48 -0.99 -1.95
C ARG A 48 20.22 -1.44 -3.20
N ASP A 49 19.50 -1.89 -4.22
CA ASP A 49 20.09 -2.81 -5.21
C ASP A 49 19.62 -2.61 -6.67
N GLY A 50 19.00 -1.48 -7.03
CA GLY A 50 18.52 -1.32 -8.42
C GLY A 50 18.15 0.08 -8.88
N ASP A 51 18.12 0.26 -10.21
CA ASP A 51 17.81 1.53 -10.88
C ASP A 51 16.37 1.61 -11.38
N ARG A 52 15.68 0.47 -11.55
CA ARG A 52 14.30 0.38 -12.02
C ARG A 52 13.57 -0.82 -11.41
N VAL A 53 12.28 -0.65 -11.12
CA VAL A 53 11.40 -1.72 -10.65
C VAL A 53 9.99 -1.51 -11.21
N THR A 54 9.36 -2.60 -11.61
CA THR A 54 7.94 -2.64 -11.99
C THR A 54 7.14 -3.18 -10.82
N LEU A 55 6.26 -2.35 -10.27
CA LEU A 55 5.28 -2.72 -9.26
C LEU A 55 3.97 -3.12 -9.96
N ARG A 56 3.43 -4.27 -9.58
CA ARG A 56 2.13 -4.75 -10.05
C ARG A 56 1.18 -4.88 -8.87
N HIS A 57 0.12 -4.09 -8.85
CA HIS A 57 -0.91 -4.07 -7.81
C HIS A 57 -2.20 -4.69 -8.34
N GLU A 58 -2.63 -5.79 -7.74
CA GLU A 58 -3.90 -6.44 -8.06
C GLU A 58 -5.05 -5.71 -7.38
N VAL A 59 -6.20 -5.56 -8.07
CA VAL A 59 -7.39 -4.89 -7.52
C VAL A 59 -8.63 -5.76 -7.82
N PRO A 60 -9.36 -6.24 -6.81
CA PRO A 60 -9.07 -6.11 -5.38
C PRO A 60 -7.88 -7.01 -4.98
N SER A 61 -6.98 -6.48 -4.15
CA SER A 61 -5.91 -7.29 -3.53
C SER A 61 -6.43 -8.03 -2.30
N ARG A 62 -7.53 -7.55 -1.71
CA ARG A 62 -8.19 -8.10 -0.52
C ARG A 62 -9.72 -7.95 -0.57
N PRO A 63 -10.46 -8.78 0.19
CA PRO A 63 -11.90 -8.62 0.32
C PRO A 63 -12.28 -7.21 0.80
N GLY A 64 -13.30 -6.62 0.20
CA GLY A 64 -13.81 -5.28 0.55
C GLY A 64 -13.12 -4.11 -0.14
N GLU A 65 -12.13 -4.35 -1.02
CA GLU A 65 -11.61 -3.34 -1.94
C GLU A 65 -12.50 -3.21 -3.19
N CYS A 66 -12.04 -2.49 -4.23
CA CYS A 66 -12.82 -2.29 -5.45
C CYS A 66 -13.04 -3.62 -6.19
N GLU A 67 -14.23 -4.22 -6.06
CA GLU A 67 -14.61 -5.43 -6.81
C GLU A 67 -15.05 -5.13 -8.25
N GLY A 68 -15.64 -3.96 -8.48
CA GLY A 68 -16.05 -3.47 -9.79
C GLY A 68 -14.97 -2.65 -10.50
N PRO A 69 -15.33 -1.99 -11.63
CA PRO A 69 -14.46 -1.03 -12.29
C PRO A 69 -14.00 0.05 -11.31
N TYR A 70 -12.81 0.57 -11.55
CA TYR A 70 -12.25 1.61 -10.68
C TYR A 70 -11.51 2.66 -11.48
N THR A 71 -11.35 3.81 -10.84
CA THR A 71 -10.47 4.86 -11.31
C THR A 71 -9.39 5.09 -10.28
N VAL A 72 -8.15 5.27 -10.70
CA VAL A 72 -7.05 5.61 -9.81
C VAL A 72 -6.39 6.91 -10.26
N GLN A 73 -6.15 7.82 -9.31
CA GLN A 73 -5.37 9.03 -9.51
C GLN A 73 -4.08 8.95 -8.71
N LEU A 74 -2.95 9.14 -9.37
CA LEU A 74 -1.66 9.45 -8.73
C LEU A 74 -1.32 10.89 -9.09
N ASP A 75 -1.55 11.81 -8.17
CA ASP A 75 -1.40 13.24 -8.41
C ASP A 75 0.03 13.73 -8.22
N LYS A 76 0.43 14.71 -9.05
CA LYS A 76 1.74 15.38 -8.93
C LYS A 76 2.00 16.02 -7.55
N VAL A 77 0.96 16.37 -6.80
CA VAL A 77 1.10 16.91 -5.43
C VAL A 77 1.14 15.82 -4.35
N GLY A 78 1.08 14.55 -4.76
CA GLY A 78 1.23 13.38 -3.90
C GLY A 78 -0.07 12.81 -3.34
N ALA A 79 -1.22 13.14 -3.93
CA ALA A 79 -2.49 12.47 -3.60
C ALA A 79 -2.62 11.17 -4.39
N LEU A 80 -2.96 10.07 -3.72
CA LEU A 80 -3.34 8.81 -4.32
C LEU A 80 -4.80 8.54 -3.95
N VAL A 81 -5.67 8.41 -4.94
CA VAL A 81 -7.11 8.22 -4.72
C VAL A 81 -7.61 7.12 -5.64
N PHE A 82 -8.41 6.20 -5.09
CA PHE A 82 -9.22 5.28 -5.86
C PHE A 82 -10.68 5.76 -5.85
N TRP A 83 -11.40 5.55 -6.93
CA TRP A 83 -12.87 5.57 -6.96
C TRP A 83 -13.34 4.18 -7.35
N CYS A 84 -13.79 3.39 -6.38
CA CYS A 84 -14.41 2.10 -6.63
C CYS A 84 -15.83 2.33 -7.16
N ARG A 85 -16.21 1.64 -8.23
CA ARG A 85 -17.53 1.77 -8.85
C ARG A 85 -18.27 0.43 -8.91
N ASP A 86 -19.59 0.50 -8.97
CA ASP A 86 -20.43 -0.63 -9.37
C ASP A 86 -20.43 -0.82 -10.90
N ALA A 87 -21.19 -1.80 -11.38
CA ALA A 87 -21.31 -2.11 -12.81
C ALA A 87 -22.01 -0.98 -13.61
N GLU A 88 -22.87 -0.22 -12.94
CA GLU A 88 -23.59 0.93 -13.48
C GLU A 88 -22.73 2.22 -13.50
N GLY A 89 -21.55 2.18 -12.88
CA GLY A 89 -20.58 3.27 -12.85
C GLY A 89 -20.74 4.24 -11.67
N ASN A 90 -21.64 3.98 -10.72
CA ASN A 90 -21.80 4.78 -9.51
C ASN A 90 -20.60 4.59 -8.59
N VAL A 91 -20.15 5.67 -7.94
CA VAL A 91 -19.05 5.59 -6.97
C VAL A 91 -19.56 4.99 -5.67
N LEU A 92 -19.01 3.85 -5.27
CA LEU A 92 -19.31 3.16 -4.02
C LEU A 92 -18.42 3.63 -2.87
N ALA A 93 -17.13 3.87 -3.18
CA ALA A 93 -16.14 4.30 -2.21
C ALA A 93 -15.03 5.12 -2.89
N SER A 94 -14.38 6.00 -2.13
CA SER A 94 -13.25 6.79 -2.63
C SER A 94 -12.06 6.84 -1.65
N PRO A 95 -11.42 5.69 -1.36
CA PRO A 95 -10.28 5.68 -0.45
C PRO A 95 -9.12 6.49 -1.03
N GLY A 96 -8.40 7.19 -0.15
CA GLY A 96 -7.30 8.05 -0.56
C GLY A 96 -6.25 8.23 0.52
N THR A 97 -5.02 8.47 0.08
CA THR A 97 -3.86 8.71 0.95
C THR A 97 -2.86 9.63 0.27
N SER A 98 -1.87 10.10 1.01
CA SER A 98 -0.70 10.80 0.46
C SER A 98 0.63 10.19 0.91
N HIS A 99 0.56 9.00 1.52
CA HIS A 99 1.69 8.34 2.19
C HIS A 99 2.92 8.14 1.28
N HIS A 100 2.69 7.74 0.03
CA HIS A 100 3.73 7.41 -0.96
C HIS A 100 4.64 8.60 -1.30
N ARG A 101 4.14 9.84 -1.21
CA ARG A 101 4.88 11.07 -1.59
C ARG A 101 6.15 11.32 -0.78
N ARG A 102 6.33 10.59 0.32
CA ARG A 102 7.53 10.64 1.16
C ARG A 102 8.69 9.82 0.60
N PHE A 103 8.40 8.93 -0.34
CA PHE A 103 9.36 7.93 -0.85
C PHE A 103 9.57 8.05 -2.35
N VAL A 104 8.54 8.51 -3.09
CA VAL A 104 8.62 8.70 -4.53
C VAL A 104 8.15 10.09 -4.93
N ARG A 105 8.71 10.58 -6.03
CA ARG A 105 8.25 11.77 -6.74
C ARG A 105 7.32 11.38 -7.88
N THR A 106 6.18 12.06 -7.96
CA THR A 106 5.18 11.89 -9.02
C THR A 106 5.28 13.11 -9.95
N PRO A 107 5.89 13.00 -11.14
CA PRO A 107 6.22 14.16 -11.97
C PRO A 107 4.98 14.83 -12.58
N GLU A 108 3.92 14.07 -12.82
CA GLU A 108 2.65 14.53 -13.39
C GLU A 108 1.47 13.78 -12.77
N THR A 109 0.26 14.25 -13.01
CA THR A 109 -0.94 13.57 -12.52
C THR A 109 -1.35 12.46 -13.48
N TYR A 110 -1.32 11.22 -13.02
CA TYR A 110 -1.87 10.07 -13.73
C TYR A 110 -3.32 9.86 -13.31
N TYR A 111 -4.19 9.61 -14.28
CA TYR A 111 -5.60 9.32 -14.06
C TYR A 111 -6.02 8.15 -14.95
N LEU A 112 -6.24 6.98 -14.36
CA LEU A 112 -6.46 5.74 -15.10
C LEU A 112 -7.84 5.18 -14.81
N HIS A 113 -8.53 4.75 -15.86
CA HIS A 113 -9.77 4.00 -15.78
C HIS A 113 -9.48 2.53 -16.00
N LYS A 114 -9.93 1.70 -15.07
CA LYS A 114 -9.60 0.28 -15.00
C LYS A 114 -10.87 -0.56 -14.91
N GLN A 115 -10.88 -1.66 -15.63
CA GLN A 115 -11.97 -2.63 -15.52
C GLN A 115 -11.86 -3.42 -14.20
N ALA A 116 -12.95 -4.07 -13.81
CA ALA A 116 -12.95 -4.98 -12.66
C ALA A 116 -11.87 -6.06 -12.83
N GLY A 117 -11.05 -6.27 -11.80
CA GLY A 117 -9.95 -7.24 -11.84
C GLY A 117 -8.76 -6.81 -12.70
N GLU A 118 -8.82 -5.65 -13.37
CA GLU A 118 -7.68 -5.16 -14.13
C GLU A 118 -6.62 -4.65 -13.15
N PRO A 119 -5.36 -5.10 -13.27
CA PRO A 119 -4.27 -4.66 -12.40
C PRO A 119 -3.81 -3.23 -12.71
N LEU A 120 -3.22 -2.59 -11.71
CA LEU A 120 -2.45 -1.37 -11.89
C LEU A 120 -0.96 -1.72 -11.95
N VAL A 121 -0.27 -1.23 -12.98
CA VAL A 121 1.18 -1.41 -13.12
C VAL A 121 1.85 -0.05 -12.99
N ILE A 122 2.84 0.06 -12.10
CA ILE A 122 3.60 1.29 -11.86
C ILE A 122 5.07 1.00 -12.08
N GLU A 123 5.73 1.83 -12.87
CA GLU A 123 7.17 1.77 -13.02
C GLU A 123 7.84 2.86 -12.20
N LEU A 124 8.82 2.44 -11.40
CA LEU A 124 9.64 3.33 -10.60
C LEU A 124 11.08 3.29 -11.10
N GLU A 125 11.73 4.43 -11.15
CA GLU A 125 13.17 4.55 -11.45
C GLU A 125 13.88 5.41 -10.43
N ARG A 126 15.15 5.08 -10.17
CA ARG A 126 16.08 5.95 -9.45
C ARG A 126 16.69 6.95 -10.43
N ARG A 127 16.45 8.24 -10.21
CA ARG A 127 16.98 9.34 -11.03
C ARG A 127 17.62 10.39 -10.13
N ALA A 128 18.91 10.64 -10.32
CA ALA A 128 19.67 11.66 -9.57
C ALA A 128 19.52 11.57 -8.04
N GLY A 129 19.40 10.34 -7.50
CA GLY A 129 19.23 10.09 -6.07
C GLY A 129 17.78 10.08 -5.56
N GLU A 130 16.80 10.48 -6.37
CA GLU A 130 15.37 10.38 -6.06
C GLU A 130 14.75 9.12 -6.70
N VAL A 131 13.70 8.55 -6.09
CA VAL A 131 12.85 7.57 -6.77
C VAL A 131 11.67 8.30 -7.42
N VAL A 132 11.41 8.01 -8.69
CA VAL A 132 10.44 8.71 -9.52
C VAL A 132 9.47 7.71 -10.12
N ILE A 133 8.17 8.03 -10.11
CA ILE A 133 7.17 7.33 -10.92
C ILE A 133 7.38 7.76 -12.37
N VAL A 134 7.69 6.79 -13.24
CA VAL A 134 8.02 7.08 -14.65
C VAL A 134 6.94 6.63 -15.61
N ASP A 135 6.10 5.68 -15.19
CA ASP A 135 4.97 5.21 -15.97
C ASP A 135 3.90 4.59 -15.05
N VAL A 136 2.65 4.68 -15.47
CA VAL A 136 1.51 4.08 -14.79
C VAL A 136 0.54 3.56 -15.85
N GLN A 137 0.20 2.28 -15.76
CA GLN A 137 -0.61 1.57 -16.75
C GLN A 137 -1.78 0.84 -16.15
#